data_AF-A0A3Q8UC03-F1
#
_entry.id   AF-A0A3Q8UC03-F1
#
_cell.length_a   1.000
_cell.length_b   1.000
_cell.length_c   1.000
_cell.angle_alpha   90.00
_cell.angle_beta   90.00
_cell.angle_gamma   90.00
#
_symmetry.space_group_name_H-M   'P 1'
#
loop_
_entity.id
_entity.type
_entity.pdbx_description
1 polymer ?
#
loop_
_entity_poly.entity_id
_entity_poly.type
_entity_poly.pdbx_seq_one_letter_code
_entity_poly.pdbx_strand_id
1 'polypeptide(L)'
;MKLDDPAVLDLLETYILDTKDAAALATLETSNPTSSNIVNTMKRILPSSTVNILKALSLAIFNRSADLISCSLAATVLRIITYSPEISRLSIGVDGSLILKNEFYFERVTCGISSLIESAGKKCDVKLIPTDDGSGKGAALVAFVASRS
;
A
#
# COMPACT_ATOMS: atom_id res chain seq x y z
N MET A 1 5.30 -32.84 7.11
CA MET A 1 3.90 -32.41 6.94
C MET A 1 3.76 -31.94 5.50
N LYS A 2 3.04 -32.70 4.66
CA LYS A 2 2.84 -32.37 3.23
C LYS A 2 1.75 -31.30 3.13
N LEU A 3 1.76 -30.50 2.07
CA LEU A 3 0.76 -29.46 1.82
C LEU A 3 -0.67 -30.03 1.75
N ASP A 4 -0.76 -31.31 1.40
CA ASP A 4 -1.96 -32.11 1.19
C ASP A 4 -2.59 -32.61 2.51
N ASP A 5 -2.04 -32.21 3.67
CA ASP A 5 -2.62 -32.54 4.97
C ASP A 5 -3.98 -31.83 5.13
N PRO A 6 -5.09 -32.56 5.31
CA PRO A 6 -6.42 -31.97 5.40
C PRO A 6 -6.55 -30.96 6.55
N ALA A 7 -5.77 -31.08 7.62
CA ALA A 7 -5.76 -30.10 8.71
C ALA A 7 -5.10 -28.77 8.30
N VAL A 8 -4.14 -28.80 7.37
CA VAL A 8 -3.51 -27.58 6.79
C VAL A 8 -4.45 -26.92 5.81
N LEU A 9 -5.14 -27.70 4.98
CA LEU A 9 -6.12 -27.19 4.03
C LEU A 9 -7.32 -26.55 4.73
N ASP A 10 -7.86 -27.19 5.77
CA ASP A 10 -8.96 -26.65 6.59
C ASP A 10 -8.55 -25.35 7.31
N LEU A 11 -7.31 -25.28 7.81
CA LEU A 11 -6.77 -24.05 8.39
C LEU A 11 -6.61 -22.93 7.34
N LEU A 12 -6.16 -23.26 6.12
CA LEU A 12 -6.02 -22.28 5.04
C LEU A 12 -7.37 -21.83 4.47
N GLU A 13 -8.39 -22.69 4.45
CA GLU A 13 -9.75 -22.34 4.03
C GLU A 13 -10.46 -21.48 5.08
N THR A 14 -10.15 -21.67 6.36
CA THR A 14 -10.79 -20.94 7.46
C THR A 14 -10.06 -19.66 7.85
N TYR A 15 -8.74 -19.58 7.63
CA TYR A 15 -7.95 -18.42 8.02
C TYR A 15 -8.07 -17.29 7.01
N ILE A 16 -8.89 -16.29 7.34
CA ILE A 16 -8.99 -15.04 6.59
C ILE A 16 -7.75 -14.20 6.90
N LEU A 17 -6.89 -14.05 5.91
CA LEU A 17 -5.67 -13.25 6.01
C LEU A 17 -6.03 -11.78 5.79
N ASP A 18 -6.03 -10.99 6.86
CA ASP A 18 -6.37 -9.57 6.79
C ASP A 18 -5.22 -8.74 6.19
N THR A 19 -5.47 -7.45 5.94
CA THR A 19 -4.45 -6.55 5.37
C THR A 19 -3.26 -6.33 6.29
N LYS A 20 -3.42 -6.47 7.61
CA LYS A 20 -2.34 -6.30 8.60
C LYS A 20 -1.46 -7.54 8.62
N ASP A 21 -2.05 -8.71 8.55
CA ASP A 21 -1.39 -10.01 8.49
C ASP A 21 -0.61 -10.15 7.19
N ALA A 22 -1.24 -9.79 6.06
CA ALA A 22 -0.59 -9.82 4.75
C ALA A 22 0.55 -8.80 4.67
N ALA A 23 0.35 -7.60 5.24
CA ALA A 23 1.39 -6.59 5.34
C ALA A 23 2.57 -7.08 6.18
N ALA A 24 2.28 -7.64 7.35
CA ALA A 24 3.28 -8.22 8.25
C ALA A 24 4.09 -9.32 7.56
N LEU A 25 3.43 -10.25 6.84
CA LEU A 25 4.10 -11.29 6.07
C LEU A 25 5.00 -10.72 4.96
N ALA A 26 4.52 -9.72 4.24
CA ALA A 26 5.27 -9.06 3.16
C ALA A 26 6.51 -8.31 3.68
N THR A 27 6.44 -7.71 4.87
CA THR A 27 7.50 -6.86 5.43
C THR A 27 8.37 -7.54 6.49
N LEU A 28 8.41 -8.87 6.58
CA LEU A 28 9.10 -9.64 7.63
C LEU A 28 10.62 -9.41 7.82
N GLU A 29 11.19 -8.39 7.18
CA GLU A 29 12.53 -7.86 7.46
C GLU A 29 12.50 -6.56 8.30
N THR A 30 11.34 -5.95 8.55
CA THR A 30 11.23 -4.70 9.32
C THR A 30 10.72 -4.91 10.74
N SER A 31 11.36 -4.20 11.65
CA SER A 31 11.39 -4.28 13.11
C SER A 31 10.09 -3.90 13.83
N ASN A 32 8.91 -4.32 13.35
CA ASN A 32 7.65 -4.05 14.05
C ASN A 32 7.28 -5.21 15.01
N PRO A 33 7.31 -5.00 16.35
CA PRO A 33 7.13 -6.07 17.32
C PRO A 33 5.73 -6.68 17.31
N THR A 34 4.69 -5.97 16.87
CA THR A 34 3.30 -6.50 16.85
C THR A 34 3.09 -7.53 15.74
N SER A 35 3.70 -7.29 14.57
CA SER A 35 3.71 -8.19 13.42
C SER A 35 4.45 -9.51 13.69
N SER A 36 5.39 -9.50 14.65
CA SER A 36 6.16 -10.69 15.03
C SER A 36 5.28 -11.79 15.64
N ASN A 37 4.21 -11.45 16.37
CA ASN A 37 3.42 -12.43 17.11
C ASN A 37 2.57 -13.34 16.21
N ILE A 38 1.93 -12.78 15.17
CA ILE A 38 1.08 -13.56 14.26
C ILE A 38 1.94 -14.42 13.35
N VAL A 39 3.02 -13.87 12.80
CA VAL A 39 3.96 -14.66 11.98
C VAL A 39 4.59 -15.78 12.81
N ASN A 40 4.97 -15.52 14.07
CA ASN A 40 5.53 -16.55 14.95
C ASN A 40 4.48 -17.61 15.32
N THR A 41 3.20 -17.23 15.41
CA THR A 41 2.09 -18.16 15.61
C THR A 41 1.85 -19.00 14.36
N MET A 42 1.88 -18.39 13.18
CA MET A 42 1.80 -19.10 11.90
C MET A 42 2.98 -20.05 11.69
N LYS A 43 4.21 -19.65 12.01
CA LYS A 43 5.39 -20.53 11.99
C LYS A 43 5.29 -21.71 12.95
N ARG A 44 4.49 -21.60 14.01
CA ARG A 44 4.28 -22.69 14.98
C ARG A 44 3.28 -23.72 14.48
N ILE A 45 2.30 -23.29 13.68
CA ILE A 45 1.18 -24.12 13.21
C ILE A 45 1.44 -24.66 11.80
N LEU A 46 2.07 -23.86 10.94
CA LEU A 46 2.28 -24.15 9.52
C LEU A 46 3.71 -24.63 9.24
N PRO A 47 3.90 -25.54 8.27
CA PRO A 47 5.22 -25.92 7.78
C PRO A 47 5.98 -24.71 7.23
N SER A 48 7.31 -24.72 7.37
CA SER A 48 8.19 -23.65 6.86
C SER A 48 8.03 -23.38 5.36
N SER A 49 7.70 -24.41 4.57
CA SER A 49 7.41 -24.28 3.13
C SER A 49 6.16 -23.44 2.86
N THR A 50 5.07 -23.69 3.59
CA THR A 50 3.81 -22.94 3.43
C THR A 50 3.98 -21.48 3.82
N VAL A 51 4.71 -21.20 4.89
CA VAL A 51 5.01 -19.82 5.32
C VAL A 51 5.78 -19.05 4.25
N ASN A 52 6.76 -19.70 3.60
CA ASN A 52 7.50 -19.08 2.50
C ASN A 52 6.63 -18.79 1.28
N ILE A 53 5.70 -19.69 0.95
CA ILE A 53 4.72 -19.47 -0.13
C ILE A 53 3.80 -18.30 0.21
N LEU A 54 3.26 -18.25 1.43
CA LEU A 54 2.41 -17.14 1.88
C LEU A 54 3.15 -15.79 1.87
N LYS A 55 4.42 -15.77 2.27
CA LYS A 55 5.28 -14.58 2.17
C LYS A 55 5.43 -14.14 0.72
N ALA A 56 5.79 -15.05 -0.18
CA ALA A 56 5.98 -14.75 -1.60
C ALA A 56 4.68 -14.25 -2.26
N LEU A 57 3.55 -14.87 -1.93
CA LEU A 57 2.22 -14.47 -2.42
C LEU A 57 1.84 -13.07 -1.91
N SER A 58 1.99 -12.82 -0.62
CA SER A 58 1.69 -11.51 -0.02
C SER A 58 2.54 -10.43 -0.65
N LEU A 59 3.85 -10.66 -0.81
CA LEU A 59 4.75 -9.71 -1.47
C LEU A 59 4.33 -9.45 -2.93
N ALA A 60 3.98 -10.49 -3.69
CA ALA A 60 3.52 -10.33 -5.07
C ALA A 60 2.23 -9.52 -5.17
N ILE A 61 1.25 -9.76 -4.30
CA ILE A 61 -0.01 -9.01 -4.24
C ILE A 61 0.25 -7.54 -3.89
N PHE A 62 1.09 -7.29 -2.88
CA PHE A 62 1.41 -5.93 -2.43
C PHE A 62 2.18 -5.16 -3.50
N ASN A 63 3.16 -5.79 -4.15
CA ASN A 63 3.89 -5.18 -5.26
C ASN A 63 2.95 -4.80 -6.40
N ARG A 64 2.10 -5.74 -6.85
CA ARG A 64 1.15 -5.48 -7.93
C ARG A 64 0.15 -4.37 -7.56
N SER A 65 -0.34 -4.37 -6.32
CA SER A 65 -1.24 -3.34 -5.82
C SER A 65 -0.58 -1.96 -5.82
N ALA A 66 0.65 -1.87 -5.32
CA ALA A 66 1.41 -0.62 -5.30
C ALA A 66 1.69 -0.10 -6.73
N ASP A 67 2.05 -0.99 -7.66
CA ASP A 67 2.33 -0.63 -9.05
C ASP A 67 1.07 -0.11 -9.75
N LEU A 68 -0.09 -0.75 -9.54
CA LEU A 68 -1.37 -0.29 -10.09
C LEU A 68 -1.75 1.11 -9.59
N ILE A 69 -1.61 1.35 -8.29
CA ILE A 69 -1.90 2.67 -7.70
C ILE A 69 -0.91 3.70 -8.24
N SER A 70 0.38 3.37 -8.31
CA SER A 70 1.42 4.24 -8.88
C SER A 70 1.09 4.66 -10.30
N CYS A 71 0.68 3.70 -11.15
CA CYS A 71 0.22 3.98 -12.51
C CYS A 71 -0.98 4.93 -12.54
N SER A 72 -1.99 4.70 -11.70
CA SER A 72 -3.19 5.55 -11.66
C SER A 72 -2.88 6.99 -11.23
N LEU A 73 -2.04 7.14 -10.20
CA LEU A 73 -1.64 8.45 -9.68
C LEU A 73 -0.72 9.17 -10.67
N ALA A 74 0.29 8.48 -11.22
CA ALA A 74 1.16 9.04 -12.25
C ALA A 74 0.36 9.50 -13.47
N ALA A 75 -0.59 8.70 -13.96
CA ALA A 75 -1.46 9.10 -15.07
C ALA A 75 -2.28 10.37 -14.74
N THR A 76 -2.76 10.49 -13.50
CA THR A 76 -3.49 11.67 -13.05
C THR A 76 -2.58 12.90 -12.97
N VAL A 77 -1.36 12.76 -12.44
CA VAL A 77 -0.37 13.85 -12.40
C VAL A 77 0.02 14.27 -13.80
N LEU A 78 0.33 13.31 -14.68
CA LEU A 78 0.67 13.56 -16.08
C LEU A 78 -0.44 14.33 -16.79
N ARG A 79 -1.71 13.98 -16.53
CA ARG A 79 -2.85 14.72 -17.04
C ARG A 79 -2.86 16.17 -16.54
N ILE A 80 -2.70 16.40 -15.23
CA ILE A 80 -2.70 17.74 -14.65
C ILE A 80 -1.60 18.61 -15.28
N ILE A 81 -0.35 18.13 -15.31
CA ILE A 81 0.79 18.90 -15.84
C ILE A 81 0.76 19.05 -17.38
N THR A 82 -0.08 18.27 -18.07
CA THR A 82 -0.29 18.45 -19.52
C THR A 82 -1.13 19.69 -19.80
N TYR A 83 -2.09 20.01 -18.93
CA TYR A 83 -2.92 21.22 -19.02
C TYR A 83 -2.33 22.42 -18.26
N SER A 84 -1.40 22.16 -17.33
CA SER A 84 -0.74 23.18 -16.50
C SER A 84 0.78 22.92 -16.45
N PRO A 85 1.52 23.19 -17.54
CA PRO A 85 2.96 22.90 -17.65
C PRO A 85 3.85 23.70 -16.69
N GLU A 86 3.33 24.75 -16.08
CA GLU A 86 4.01 25.56 -15.04
C GLU A 86 4.12 24.85 -13.68
N ILE A 87 3.32 23.79 -13.47
CA ILE A 87 3.34 23.03 -12.22
C ILE A 87 4.58 22.14 -12.17
N SER A 88 5.56 22.55 -11.37
CA SER A 88 6.81 21.81 -11.14
C SER A 88 6.77 20.91 -9.89
N ARG A 89 5.77 21.10 -9.01
CA ARG A 89 5.59 20.32 -7.78
C ARG A 89 4.10 20.07 -7.51
N LEU A 90 3.75 18.86 -7.10
CA LEU A 90 2.40 18.48 -6.74
C LEU A 90 2.40 17.67 -5.44
N SER A 91 1.44 17.97 -4.55
CA SER A 91 1.25 17.24 -3.30
C SER A 91 -0.05 16.45 -3.34
N ILE A 92 0.01 15.18 -2.99
CA ILE A 92 -1.13 14.26 -2.98
C ILE A 92 -1.40 13.88 -1.54
N GLY A 93 -2.55 14.30 -1.02
CA GLY A 93 -3.04 13.83 0.28
C GLY A 93 -3.46 12.37 0.20
N VAL A 94 -2.93 11.53 1.09
CA VAL A 94 -3.26 10.10 1.16
C VAL A 94 -3.81 9.73 2.53
N ASP A 95 -4.82 8.87 2.53
CA ASP A 95 -5.42 8.27 3.72
C ASP A 95 -5.61 6.76 3.45
N GLY A 96 -5.56 5.95 4.50
CA GLY A 96 -5.73 4.50 4.42
C GLY A 96 -4.70 3.75 5.24
N SER A 97 -5.16 2.80 6.05
CA SER A 97 -4.28 2.05 6.95
C SER A 97 -3.15 1.31 6.25
N LEU A 98 -3.34 0.81 5.02
CA LEU A 98 -2.29 0.11 4.28
C LEU A 98 -1.14 1.05 3.89
N ILE A 99 -1.45 2.13 3.18
CA ILE A 99 -0.44 3.08 2.69
C ILE A 99 0.24 3.83 3.84
N LEU A 100 -0.46 4.07 4.95
CA LEU A 100 0.08 4.81 6.10
C LEU A 100 0.90 3.94 7.06
N LYS A 101 0.57 2.65 7.22
CA LYS A 101 1.22 1.78 8.22
C LYS A 101 2.30 0.87 7.64
N ASN A 102 2.34 0.70 6.32
CA ASN A 102 3.32 -0.13 5.64
C ASN A 102 4.32 0.77 4.90
N GLU A 103 5.49 0.99 5.50
CA GLU A 103 6.58 1.83 4.96
C GLU A 103 7.05 1.33 3.59
N PHE A 104 7.27 0.02 3.44
CA PHE A 104 7.65 -0.59 2.16
C PHE A 104 6.62 -0.27 1.05
N TYR A 105 5.33 -0.36 1.37
CA TYR A 105 4.27 -0.04 0.43
C TYR A 105 4.25 1.44 0.07
N PHE A 106 4.40 2.32 1.07
CA PHE A 106 4.46 3.78 0.88
C PHE A 106 5.63 4.19 -0.03
N GLU A 107 6.82 3.66 0.24
CA GLU A 107 8.03 3.92 -0.54
C GLU A 107 7.89 3.40 -1.96
N ARG A 108 7.37 2.18 -2.14
CA ARG A 108 7.18 1.60 -3.46
C ARG A 108 6.22 2.44 -4.30
N VAL A 109 5.10 2.88 -3.73
CA VAL A 109 4.15 3.75 -4.44
C VAL A 109 4.81 5.08 -4.80
N THR A 110 5.53 5.69 -3.88
CA THR A 110 6.22 6.98 -4.12
C THR A 110 7.26 6.86 -5.23
N CYS A 111 8.11 5.83 -5.18
CA CYS A 111 9.13 5.56 -6.19
C CYS A 111 8.49 5.22 -7.55
N GLY A 112 7.43 4.41 -7.56
CA GLY A 112 6.70 4.04 -8.76
C GLY A 112 6.12 5.25 -9.48
N ILE A 113 5.53 6.20 -8.75
CA ILE A 113 5.00 7.45 -9.32
C ILE A 113 6.12 8.25 -10.00
N SER A 114 7.21 8.50 -9.28
CA SER A 114 8.34 9.27 -9.81
C SER A 114 8.94 8.62 -11.06
N SER A 115 9.17 7.31 -11.02
CA SER A 115 9.70 6.55 -12.15
C SER A 115 8.80 6.61 -13.39
N LEU A 116 7.47 6.57 -13.21
CA LEU A 116 6.51 6.66 -14.30
C LEU A 116 6.44 8.06 -14.91
N ILE A 117 6.54 9.11 -14.09
CA ILE A 117 6.56 10.50 -14.58
C ILE A 117 7.85 10.77 -15.35
N GLU A 118 8.98 10.31 -14.83
CA GLU A 118 10.29 10.42 -15.48
C GLU A 118 10.33 9.66 -16.81
N SER A 119 9.80 8.43 -16.86
CA SER A 119 9.75 7.64 -18.09
C SER A 119 8.83 8.25 -19.16
N ALA A 120 7.84 9.06 -18.77
CA ALA A 120 7.04 9.86 -19.68
C ALA A 120 7.73 11.16 -20.15
N GLY A 121 8.97 11.42 -19.75
CA GLY A 121 9.75 12.59 -20.16
C GLY A 121 9.28 13.90 -19.54
N LYS A 122 8.52 13.86 -18.43
CA LYS A 122 8.03 15.03 -17.71
C LYS A 122 8.84 15.23 -16.42
N LYS A 123 8.89 16.47 -15.94
CA LYS A 123 9.53 16.82 -14.66
C LYS A 123 8.50 17.45 -13.74
N CYS A 124 8.05 16.69 -12.74
CA CYS A 124 7.17 17.16 -11.68
C CYS A 124 7.55 16.45 -10.37
N ASP A 125 7.87 17.24 -9.34
CA ASP A 125 8.17 16.75 -7.99
C ASP A 125 6.86 16.37 -7.29
N VAL A 126 6.58 15.07 -7.16
CA VAL A 126 5.36 14.56 -6.53
C VAL A 126 5.64 14.11 -5.12
N LYS A 127 4.90 14.67 -4.15
CA LYS A 127 5.01 14.32 -2.74
C LYS A 127 3.69 13.73 -2.22
N LEU A 128 3.75 12.53 -1.65
CA LEU A 128 2.65 11.98 -0.88
C LEU A 128 2.64 12.57 0.53
N ILE A 129 1.47 12.99 1.01
CA ILE A 129 1.28 13.57 2.33
C ILE A 129 0.26 12.72 3.09
N PRO A 130 0.70 11.99 4.15
CA PRO A 130 -0.21 11.34 5.08
C PRO A 130 -1.23 12.32 5.67
N THR A 131 -2.50 11.94 5.65
CA THR A 131 -3.58 12.73 6.26
C THR A 131 -4.22 11.96 7.40
N ASP A 132 -4.47 12.66 8.51
CA ASP A 132 -4.95 12.07 9.77
C ASP A 132 -6.49 11.98 9.84
N ASP A 133 -7.15 12.99 9.27
CA ASP A 133 -8.59 13.02 9.03
C ASP A 133 -8.85 13.82 7.75
N GLY A 134 -8.48 13.23 6.61
CA GLY A 134 -8.61 13.89 5.31
C GLY A 134 -10.06 14.15 4.95
N SER A 135 -10.94 13.18 5.22
CA SER A 135 -12.36 13.26 4.84
C SER A 135 -13.16 14.27 5.67
N GLY A 136 -13.00 14.28 7.01
CA GLY A 136 -13.73 15.19 7.88
C GLY A 136 -13.30 16.65 7.69
N LYS A 137 -11.98 16.90 7.66
CA LYS A 137 -11.43 18.25 7.41
C LYS A 137 -11.78 18.76 6.01
N GLY A 138 -11.74 17.89 5.00
CA GLY A 138 -12.14 18.23 3.64
C GLY A 138 -13.63 18.59 3.53
N ALA A 139 -14.50 17.79 4.14
CA ALA A 139 -15.94 18.05 4.15
C ALA A 139 -16.28 19.38 4.85
N ALA A 140 -15.64 19.66 5.99
CA ALA A 140 -15.81 20.93 6.71
C ALA A 140 -15.35 22.13 5.87
N LEU A 141 -14.21 22.01 5.17
CA LEU A 141 -13.70 23.07 4.31
C LEU A 141 -14.67 23.37 3.16
N VAL A 142 -15.20 22.33 2.50
CA VAL A 142 -16.17 22.49 1.41
C VAL A 142 -17.46 23.13 1.91
N ALA A 143 -17.98 22.68 3.06
CA ALA A 143 -19.19 23.27 3.67
C ALA A 143 -18.99 24.75 4.01
N PHE A 144 -17.82 25.11 4.53
CA PHE A 144 -17.46 26.51 4.79
C PHE A 144 -17.40 27.35 3.50
N VAL A 145 -16.77 26.85 2.44
CA VAL A 145 -16.72 27.56 1.15
C VAL A 145 -18.13 27.74 0.57
N ALA A 146 -18.98 26.71 0.63
CA ALA A 146 -20.36 26.78 0.17
C ALA A 146 -21.24 27.72 1.02
N SER A 147 -20.93 27.88 2.31
CA SER A 147 -21.64 28.87 3.16
C SER A 147 -21.31 30.32 2.81
N ARG A 148 -20.25 30.55 2.03
CA ARG A 148 -19.79 31.87 1.58
C ARG A 148 -20.20 32.21 0.14
N SER A 149 -20.79 31.27 -0.59
CA SER A 149 -21.34 31.45 -1.95
C SER A 149 -22.82 31.78 -1.90
#